data_AF-A0A929M201-F1
#
_entry.id   AF-A0A929M201-F1
#
_cell.length_a   1.000
_cell.length_b   1.000
_cell.length_c   1.000
_cell.angle_alpha   90.00
_cell.angle_beta   90.00
_cell.angle_gamma   90.00
#
_symmetry.space_group_name_H-M   'P 1'
#
loop_
_entity.id
_entity.type
_entity.pdbx_description
1 polymer ?
#
loop_
_entity_poly.entity_id
_entity_poly.type
_entity_poly.pdbx_seq_one_letter_code
_entity_poly.pdbx_strand_id
1 'polypeptide(L)'
;MEFILDTADIDAVKQLDELLTIDGVTTNPSIITRSGKQPEQVIKEFVEYLLPDQKFFVQVVSTDYQKMLEEARYICGLRPENTYVKIPVTRNGYKAIKQLKSEGLGVLATAIYS
;
A
#
# COMPACT_ATOMS: atom_id res chain seq x y z
N MET A 1 6.01 13.53 -12.39
CA MET A 1 6.20 13.61 -10.93
C MET A 1 4.90 13.13 -10.31
N GLU A 2 4.95 12.28 -9.29
CA GLU A 2 3.75 11.79 -8.59
C GLU A 2 3.75 12.33 -7.17
N PHE A 3 2.63 12.91 -6.74
CA PHE A 3 2.40 13.43 -5.41
C PHE A 3 1.54 12.45 -4.62
N ILE A 4 2.18 11.67 -3.73
CA ILE A 4 1.56 10.59 -2.97
C ILE A 4 1.62 10.95 -1.48
N LEU A 5 0.48 10.91 -0.80
CA LEU A 5 0.39 11.23 0.63
C LEU A 5 0.73 10.01 1.50
N ASP A 6 1.58 10.17 2.52
CA ASP A 6 1.96 9.09 3.45
C ASP A 6 1.17 9.24 4.76
N THR A 7 -0.04 8.70 4.79
CA THR A 7 -1.00 8.90 5.88
C THR A 7 -2.02 7.77 6.01
N ALA A 8 -2.63 7.65 7.19
CA ALA A 8 -3.82 6.84 7.45
C ALA A 8 -5.07 7.70 7.76
N ASP A 9 -4.97 9.02 7.58
CA ASP A 9 -6.04 9.98 7.84
C ASP A 9 -6.76 10.36 6.53
N ILE A 10 -7.95 9.79 6.34
CA ILE A 10 -8.77 10.03 5.17
C ILE A 10 -9.28 11.47 5.07
N ASP A 11 -9.50 12.15 6.20
CA ASP A 11 -10.04 13.50 6.21
C ASP A 11 -8.96 14.50 5.79
N ALA A 12 -7.71 14.27 6.20
CA ALA A 12 -6.56 15.02 5.70
C ALA A 12 -6.36 14.83 4.18
N VAL A 13 -6.56 13.62 3.65
CA VAL A 13 -6.48 13.36 2.21
C VAL A 13 -7.56 14.15 1.47
N LYS A 14 -8.82 14.10 1.92
CA LYS A 14 -9.93 14.86 1.31
C LYS A 14 -9.64 16.36 1.26
N GLN A 15 -9.19 16.93 2.37
CA GLN A 15 -8.86 18.36 2.44
C GLN A 15 -7.73 18.76 1.49
N LEU A 16 -6.72 17.90 1.32
CA LEU A 16 -5.61 18.17 0.41
C LEU A 16 -5.99 17.96 -1.06
N ASP A 17 -6.91 17.04 -1.36
CA ASP A 17 -7.42 16.77 -2.71
C ASP A 17 -8.22 17.96 -3.28
N GLU A 18 -8.83 18.76 -2.40
CA GLU A 18 -9.47 20.03 -2.77
C GLU A 18 -8.47 21.12 -3.21
N LEU A 19 -7.19 20.98 -2.81
CA LEU A 19 -6.16 22.01 -2.99
C LEU A 19 -5.12 21.61 -4.05
N LEU A 20 -4.83 20.32 -4.16
CA LEU A 20 -3.74 19.75 -4.98
C LEU A 20 -4.22 18.49 -5.67
N THR A 21 -3.71 18.23 -6.87
CA THR A 21 -3.87 16.92 -7.51
C THR A 21 -3.03 15.89 -6.77
N ILE A 22 -3.69 14.92 -6.14
CA ILE A 22 -3.04 13.80 -5.44
C ILE A 22 -3.05 12.56 -6.35
N ASP A 23 -1.88 11.97 -6.57
CA ASP A 23 -1.72 10.77 -7.39
C ASP A 23 -1.94 9.47 -6.59
N GLY A 24 -2.01 9.55 -5.27
CA GLY A 24 -2.32 8.39 -4.43
C GLY A 24 -1.99 8.54 -2.95
N VAL A 25 -2.12 7.43 -2.24
CA VAL A 25 -1.82 7.31 -0.82
C VAL A 25 -0.91 6.11 -0.56
N THR A 26 0.14 6.31 0.24
CA THR A 26 0.93 5.24 0.84
C THR A 26 0.63 5.11 2.32
N THR A 27 0.57 3.87 2.79
CA THR A 27 0.46 3.53 4.21
C THR A 27 1.63 2.64 4.62
N ASN A 28 1.84 2.49 5.93
CA ASN A 28 2.68 1.45 6.50
C ASN A 28 2.14 1.08 7.88
N PRO A 29 2.60 -0.05 8.48
CA PRO A 29 2.06 -0.52 9.76
C PRO A 29 2.16 0.55 10.85
N SER A 30 3.28 1.29 10.93
CA SER A 30 3.46 2.34 11.93
C SER A 30 2.49 3.51 11.77
N ILE A 31 2.21 3.94 10.53
CA ILE A 31 1.24 5.01 10.25
C ILE A 31 -0.17 4.58 10.66
N ILE A 32 -0.56 3.35 10.30
CA ILE A 32 -1.86 2.79 10.68
C ILE A 32 -1.97 2.66 12.20
N THR A 33 -0.95 2.14 12.89
CA THR A 33 -0.96 2.04 14.36
C THR A 33 -1.09 3.42 15.03
N ARG A 34 -0.44 4.46 14.50
CA ARG A 34 -0.51 5.82 15.05
C ARG A 34 -1.87 6.49 14.86
N SER A 35 -2.67 6.07 13.88
CA SER A 35 -4.02 6.62 13.69
C SER A 35 -5.02 6.14 14.75
N GLY A 36 -4.69 5.05 15.47
CA GLY A 36 -5.58 4.43 16.45
C GLY A 36 -6.77 3.68 15.83
N LYS A 37 -6.88 3.62 14.50
CA LYS A 37 -7.91 2.88 13.78
C LYS A 37 -7.47 1.43 13.54
N GLN A 38 -8.45 0.55 13.34
CA GLN A 38 -8.16 -0.82 12.89
C GLN A 38 -7.66 -0.82 11.44
N PRO A 39 -6.69 -1.67 11.06
CA PRO A 39 -6.15 -1.72 9.71
C PRO A 39 -7.22 -1.91 8.63
N GLU A 40 -8.20 -2.78 8.87
CA GLU A 40 -9.30 -3.07 7.95
C GLU A 40 -10.18 -1.84 7.71
N GLN A 41 -10.39 -1.03 8.75
CA GLN A 41 -11.13 0.22 8.63
C GLN A 41 -10.38 1.22 7.74
N VAL A 42 -9.08 1.42 8.00
CA VAL A 42 -8.26 2.35 7.20
C VAL A 42 -8.20 1.91 5.73
N ILE A 43 -7.97 0.62 5.50
CA ILE A 43 -7.94 0.06 4.15
C ILE A 43 -9.27 0.27 3.45
N LYS A 44 -10.39 -0.03 4.11
CA LYS A 44 -11.73 0.15 3.54
C LYS A 44 -12.00 1.62 3.20
N GLU A 45 -11.69 2.54 4.09
CA GLU A 45 -11.87 3.99 3.87
C GLU A 45 -11.13 4.46 2.60
N PHE A 46 -9.87 4.04 2.38
CA PHE A 46 -9.12 4.41 1.18
C PHE A 46 -9.59 3.68 -0.08
N VAL A 47 -9.97 2.41 0.02
CA VAL A 47 -10.53 1.66 -1.12
C VAL A 47 -11.81 2.30 -1.63
N GLU A 48 -12.68 2.79 -0.73
CA GLU A 48 -13.94 3.45 -1.07
C GLU A 48 -13.73 4.88 -1.61
N TYR A 49 -12.71 5.58 -1.14
CA TYR A 49 -12.47 6.98 -1.51
C TYR A 49 -11.62 7.18 -2.77
N LEU A 50 -10.55 6.40 -2.95
CA LEU A 50 -9.57 6.64 -4.02
C LEU A 50 -10.14 6.33 -5.41
N LEU A 51 -9.94 7.25 -6.34
CA LEU A 51 -10.34 7.10 -7.75
C LEU A 51 -9.51 6.01 -8.45
N PRO A 52 -10.05 5.35 -9.50
CA PRO A 52 -9.40 4.21 -10.15
C PRO A 52 -7.95 4.46 -10.60
N ASP A 53 -7.63 5.68 -11.01
CA ASP A 53 -6.31 6.13 -11.47
C ASP A 53 -5.35 6.48 -10.31
N GLN A 54 -5.87 6.78 -9.12
CA GLN A 54 -5.06 7.05 -7.93
C GLN A 54 -4.47 5.77 -7.34
N LYS A 55 -3.19 5.82 -6.98
CA LYS A 55 -2.44 4.69 -6.44
C LYS A 55 -2.70 4.47 -4.96
N PHE A 56 -2.78 3.23 -4.55
CA PHE A 56 -2.86 2.85 -3.14
C PHE A 56 -1.74 1.87 -2.78
N PHE A 57 -0.91 2.24 -1.80
CA PHE A 57 0.20 1.41 -1.35
C PHE A 57 -0.01 0.90 0.08
N VAL A 58 0.00 -0.42 0.25
CA VAL A 58 -0.20 -1.10 1.54
C VAL A 58 0.92 -2.12 1.76
N GLN A 59 1.45 -2.20 2.98
CA GLN A 59 2.61 -3.04 3.28
C GLN A 59 2.20 -4.39 3.89
N VAL A 60 2.90 -5.45 3.47
CA VAL A 60 2.87 -6.76 4.18
C VAL A 60 3.46 -6.64 5.58
N VAL A 61 3.03 -7.53 6.47
CA VAL A 61 3.53 -7.60 7.85
C VAL A 61 4.29 -8.91 8.08
N SER A 62 3.93 -10.00 7.39
CA SER A 62 4.64 -11.27 7.53
C SER A 62 6.09 -11.20 7.04
N THR A 63 6.97 -11.86 7.80
CA THR A 63 8.36 -12.11 7.42
C THR A 63 8.56 -13.47 6.72
N ASP A 64 7.59 -14.37 6.83
CA ASP A 64 7.60 -15.66 6.13
C ASP A 64 7.24 -15.46 4.65
N TYR A 65 7.94 -16.20 3.77
CA TYR A 65 7.78 -16.07 2.33
C TYR A 65 6.38 -16.44 1.83
N GLN A 66 5.80 -17.54 2.30
CA GLN A 66 4.49 -18.00 1.79
C GLN A 66 3.38 -17.08 2.28
N LYS A 67 3.38 -16.75 3.57
CA LYS A 67 2.42 -15.81 4.13
C LYS A 67 2.54 -14.41 3.51
N MET A 68 3.75 -13.97 3.18
CA MET A 68 3.96 -12.70 2.47
C MET A 68 3.30 -12.70 1.08
N LEU A 69 3.35 -13.82 0.35
CA LEU A 69 2.65 -13.93 -0.94
C LEU A 69 1.13 -13.93 -0.76
N GLU A 70 0.61 -14.59 0.27
CA GLU A 70 -0.83 -14.59 0.58
C GLU A 70 -1.33 -13.18 0.91
N GLU A 71 -0.64 -12.48 1.82
CA GLU A 71 -0.92 -11.08 2.17
C GLU A 71 -0.83 -10.17 0.95
N ALA A 72 0.20 -10.32 0.12
CA ALA A 72 0.41 -9.51 -1.06
C ALA A 72 -0.71 -9.67 -2.10
N ARG A 73 -1.15 -10.91 -2.36
CA ARG A 73 -2.27 -11.19 -3.28
C ARG A 73 -3.58 -10.63 -2.75
N TYR A 74 -3.83 -10.75 -1.44
CA TYR A 74 -4.98 -10.13 -0.80
C TYR A 74 -4.96 -8.61 -0.99
N ILE A 75 -3.82 -7.96 -0.68
CA ILE A 75 -3.64 -6.51 -0.83
C ILE A 75 -3.89 -6.08 -2.28
N CYS A 76 -3.24 -6.72 -3.26
CA CYS A 76 -3.44 -6.36 -4.66
C CYS A 76 -4.85 -6.64 -5.17
N GLY A 77 -5.62 -7.52 -4.51
CA GLY A 77 -7.03 -7.79 -4.81
C GLY A 77 -8.02 -6.79 -4.21
N LEU A 78 -7.57 -5.82 -3.40
CA LEU A 78 -8.45 -4.83 -2.76
C LEU A 78 -9.14 -3.89 -3.75
N ARG A 79 -8.50 -3.62 -4.91
CA ARG A 79 -9.06 -2.77 -5.98
C ARG A 79 -8.74 -3.41 -7.34
N PRO A 80 -9.54 -3.17 -8.40
CA PRO A 80 -9.29 -3.73 -9.72
C PRO A 80 -7.92 -3.35 -10.30
N GLU A 81 -7.50 -2.10 -10.06
CA GLU A 81 -6.24 -1.54 -10.56
C GLU A 81 -5.59 -0.64 -9.49
N ASN A 82 -4.35 -0.23 -9.75
CA ASN A 82 -3.61 0.76 -8.98
C ASN A 82 -3.50 0.49 -7.47
N THR A 83 -3.49 -0.79 -7.08
CA THR A 83 -3.07 -1.21 -5.75
C THR A 83 -1.69 -1.86 -5.81
N TYR A 84 -0.79 -1.38 -4.95
CA TYR A 84 0.60 -1.77 -4.93
C TYR A 84 0.95 -2.30 -3.54
N VAL A 85 1.44 -3.53 -3.48
CA VAL A 85 1.94 -4.10 -2.23
C VAL A 85 3.35 -3.61 -1.96
N LYS A 86 3.58 -3.07 -0.76
CA LYS A 86 4.90 -2.68 -0.28
C LYS A 86 5.56 -3.90 0.35
N ILE A 87 6.74 -4.27 -0.15
CA ILE A 87 7.52 -5.42 0.31
C ILE A 87 8.86 -4.93 0.88
N PRO A 88 9.14 -5.16 2.18
CA PRO A 88 10.45 -4.84 2.76
C PRO A 88 11.58 -5.61 2.05
N VAL A 89 12.67 -4.92 1.70
CA VAL A 89 13.83 -5.54 1.02
C VAL A 89 14.64 -6.44 1.96
N THR A 90 14.17 -7.66 2.14
CA THR A 90 14.83 -8.75 2.85
C THR A 90 15.11 -9.92 1.90
N ARG A 91 15.81 -10.97 2.36
CA ARG A 91 16.00 -12.20 1.55
C ARG A 91 14.66 -12.80 1.09
N ASN A 92 13.67 -12.88 1.98
CA ASN A 92 12.32 -13.34 1.61
C ASN A 92 11.59 -12.30 0.76
N GLY A 93 11.77 -11.01 1.06
CA GLY A 93 11.22 -9.90 0.28
C GLY A 93 11.63 -9.94 -1.18
N TYR A 94 12.91 -10.13 -1.49
CA TYR A 94 13.38 -10.26 -2.88
C TYR A 94 12.77 -11.44 -3.62
N LYS A 95 12.62 -12.60 -2.95
CA LYS A 95 11.93 -13.75 -3.53
C LYS A 95 10.47 -13.42 -3.81
N ALA A 96 9.79 -12.77 -2.88
CA ALA A 96 8.39 -12.38 -3.02
C ALA A 96 8.21 -11.35 -4.15
N ILE A 97 9.04 -10.31 -4.21
CA ILE A 97 9.04 -9.31 -5.29
C ILE A 97 9.15 -9.99 -6.65
N LYS A 98 10.12 -10.91 -6.83
CA LYS A 98 10.29 -11.63 -8.10
C LYS A 98 9.03 -12.41 -8.48
N GLN A 99 8.46 -13.15 -7.53
CA GLN A 99 7.26 -13.96 -7.75
C GLN A 99 6.04 -13.08 -8.09
N LEU A 100 5.76 -12.07 -7.28
CA LEU A 100 4.61 -11.17 -7.46
C LEU A 100 4.69 -10.39 -8.78
N LYS A 101 5.89 -9.95 -9.19
CA LYS A 101 6.09 -9.32 -10.49
C LYS A 101 5.83 -10.28 -11.65
N SER A 102 6.17 -11.56 -11.52
CA SER A 102 5.85 -12.58 -12.53
C SER A 102 4.34 -12.85 -12.64
N GLU A 103 3.58 -12.58 -11.57
CA GLU A 103 2.11 -12.64 -11.54
C GLU A 103 1.45 -11.35 -12.05
N GLY A 104 2.23 -10.34 -12.45
CA GLY A 104 1.71 -9.07 -12.95
C GLY A 104 1.27 -8.09 -11.86
N LEU A 105 1.54 -8.38 -10.59
CA LEU A 105 1.08 -7.56 -9.47
C LEU A 105 1.91 -6.28 -9.28
N GLY A 106 1.24 -5.23 -8.79
CA GLY A 106 1.86 -3.96 -8.41
C GLY A 106 2.69 -4.13 -7.14
N VAL A 107 4.00 -3.86 -7.20
CA VAL A 107 4.92 -4.03 -6.07
C VAL A 107 5.74 -2.77 -5.88
N LEU A 108 5.93 -2.36 -4.62
CA LEU A 108 6.87 -1.33 -4.21
C LEU A 108 7.88 -1.94 -3.24
N ALA A 109 9.17 -1.87 -3.55
CA ALA A 109 10.22 -2.23 -2.61
C ALA A 109 10.36 -1.13 -1.56
N THR A 110 10.31 -1.46 -0.27
CA THR A 110 10.38 -0.50 0.85
C THR A 110 11.49 -0.89 1.84
N ALA A 111 11.79 0.00 2.79
CA ALA A 111 12.86 -0.17 3.78
C ALA A 111 14.26 -0.34 3.16
N ILE A 112 14.55 0.46 2.13
CA ILE A 112 15.85 0.53 1.45
C ILE A 112 16.68 1.64 2.12
N TYR A 113 17.91 1.33 2.51
CA TYR A 113 18.80 2.26 3.22
C TYR A 113 20.09 2.58 2.45
N SER A 114 20.23 2.08 1.21
CA SER A 114 21.39 2.24 0.33
C SER A 114 20.97 2.30 -1.13
#